data_AF-A0AAU7BVF5-F1
#
_entry.id   AF-A0AAU7BVF5-F1
#
_cell.length_a   1.000
_cell.length_b   1.000
_cell.length_c   1.000
_cell.angle_alpha   90.00
_cell.angle_beta   90.00
_cell.angle_gamma   90.00
#
_symmetry.space_group_name_H-M   'P 1'
#
loop_
_entity.id
_entity.type
_entity.pdbx_description
1 polymer ?
#
loop_
_entity_poly.entity_id
_entity_poly.type
_entity_poly.pdbx_seq_one_letter_code
_entity_poly.pdbx_strand_id
1 'polypeptide(L)'
;MRFFKLNRNLNFKYIIGEILLLFIGINLAIWFNNWNASKKTNEDKRIALSKIIEEMDNNKLEIDSILINNQNILKAYRDYKGFYDGNTSVIKMSPKQFSLLKKMHPDFFRVKDSTATDDGLVRYNGTTYVNLEITTLTEIAWNTTTTLNVSNEFNYECLYELESLYNLQRRVQNEIDKSANALQKRELEELMHILEFLEQLGSQLQESYNTMQKNINNCS
;
A
#
# COMPACT_ATOMS: atom_id res chain seq x y z
N MET A 1 -62.93 37.41 -45.39
CA MET A 1 -63.63 36.26 -44.75
C MET A 1 -62.56 35.24 -44.38
N ARG A 2 -62.32 34.77 -43.15
CA ARG A 2 -63.11 34.61 -41.92
C ARG A 2 -62.22 34.96 -40.72
N PHE A 3 -62.64 35.90 -39.88
CA PHE A 3 -62.07 36.09 -38.55
C PHE A 3 -62.70 35.06 -37.61
N PHE A 4 -61.92 34.12 -37.09
CA PHE A 4 -62.34 33.27 -35.99
C PHE A 4 -62.48 34.13 -34.73
N LYS A 5 -63.71 34.49 -34.37
CA LYS A 5 -64.05 35.01 -33.05
C LYS A 5 -63.89 33.88 -32.03
N LEU A 6 -62.74 33.80 -31.36
CA LEU A 6 -62.63 33.02 -30.12
C LEU A 6 -63.30 33.82 -29.00
N ASN A 7 -64.56 33.51 -28.70
CA ASN A 7 -65.16 33.91 -27.44
C ASN A 7 -64.66 32.96 -26.35
N ARG A 8 -63.48 33.25 -25.76
CA ARG A 8 -62.86 32.41 -24.75
C ARG A 8 -63.03 33.07 -23.39
N ASN A 9 -64.09 32.72 -22.67
CA ASN A 9 -64.10 32.87 -21.22
C ASN A 9 -62.97 31.99 -20.67
N LEU A 10 -61.77 32.56 -20.52
CA LEU A 10 -60.61 31.88 -19.96
C LEU A 10 -60.95 31.48 -18.52
N ASN A 11 -61.19 30.19 -18.34
CA ASN A 11 -61.55 29.66 -17.04
C ASN A 11 -60.27 29.60 -16.20
N PHE A 12 -60.04 30.64 -15.38
CA PHE A 12 -58.84 30.78 -14.54
C PHE A 12 -58.53 29.53 -13.71
N LYS A 13 -59.56 28.79 -13.25
CA LYS A 13 -59.41 27.52 -12.54
C LYS A 13 -58.68 26.45 -13.37
N TYR A 14 -58.93 26.40 -14.67
CA TYR A 14 -58.29 25.46 -15.59
C TYR A 14 -56.82 25.81 -15.83
N ILE A 15 -56.54 27.09 -16.08
CA ILE A 15 -55.18 27.58 -16.32
C ILE A 15 -54.30 27.37 -15.07
N ILE A 16 -54.85 27.64 -13.87
CA ILE A 16 -54.16 27.38 -12.60
C ILE A 16 -53.89 25.87 -12.42
N GLY A 17 -54.86 25.01 -12.75
CA GLY A 17 -54.68 23.56 -12.70
C GLY A 17 -53.59 23.06 -13.65
N GLU A 18 -53.51 23.61 -14.86
CA GLU A 18 -52.49 23.26 -15.85
C GLU A 18 -51.08 23.72 -15.42
N ILE A 19 -50.96 24.93 -14.87
CA ILE A 19 -49.69 25.42 -14.29
C ILE A 19 -49.25 24.56 -13.10
N LEU A 20 -50.18 24.18 -12.22
CA LEU A 20 -49.90 23.32 -11.07
C LEU A 20 -49.42 21.93 -11.53
N LEU A 21 -50.05 21.34 -12.53
CA LEU A 21 -49.66 20.06 -13.11
C LEU A 21 -48.27 20.12 -13.76
N LEU A 22 -47.98 21.18 -14.52
CA LEU A 22 -46.66 21.40 -15.10
C LEU A 22 -45.59 21.55 -14.01
N PHE A 23 -45.90 22.31 -12.96
CA PHE A 23 -45.00 22.49 -11.82
C PHE A 23 -44.69 21.16 -11.14
N ILE A 24 -45.72 20.36 -10.83
CA ILE A 24 -45.54 19.03 -10.23
C ILE A 24 -44.72 18.11 -11.15
N GLY A 25 -45.02 18.09 -12.45
CA GLY A 25 -44.32 17.26 -13.43
C GLY A 25 -42.83 17.58 -13.53
N ILE A 26 -42.48 18.86 -13.63
CA ILE A 26 -41.07 19.31 -13.71
C ILE A 26 -40.34 18.98 -12.40
N ASN A 27 -40.94 19.26 -11.25
CA ASN A 27 -40.32 18.98 -9.96
C ASN A 27 -40.11 17.48 -9.74
N LEU A 28 -41.08 16.65 -10.13
CA LEU A 28 -40.97 15.19 -10.00
C LEU A 28 -39.86 14.63 -10.92
N ALA A 29 -39.72 15.17 -12.14
CA ALA A 29 -38.66 14.78 -13.05
C ALA A 29 -37.26 15.13 -12.49
N ILE A 30 -37.09 16.36 -11.96
CA ILE A 30 -35.84 16.78 -11.31
C ILE A 30 -35.57 15.91 -10.08
N TRP A 31 -36.59 15.66 -9.26
CA TRP A 31 -36.46 14.83 -8.06
C TRP A 31 -36.02 13.40 -8.39
N PHE A 32 -36.63 12.78 -9.40
CA PHE A 32 -36.27 11.43 -9.82
C PHE A 32 -34.83 11.37 -10.36
N ASN A 33 -34.42 12.37 -11.14
CA ASN A 33 -33.05 12.48 -11.64
C ASN A 33 -32.04 12.62 -10.49
N ASN A 34 -32.31 13.50 -9.53
CA ASN A 34 -31.45 13.70 -8.36
C ASN A 34 -31.37 12.44 -7.48
N TRP A 35 -32.50 11.74 -7.30
CA TRP A 35 -32.54 10.47 -6.56
C TRP A 35 -31.71 9.39 -7.25
N ASN A 36 -31.83 9.23 -8.57
CA ASN A 36 -31.05 8.26 -9.32
C ASN A 36 -29.54 8.59 -9.31
N ALA A 37 -29.18 9.88 -9.42
CA ALA A 37 -27.81 10.33 -9.30
C ALA A 37 -27.23 10.02 -7.90
N SER A 38 -27.94 10.39 -6.83
CA SER A 38 -27.52 10.11 -5.45
C SER A 38 -27.37 8.60 -5.19
N LYS A 39 -28.28 7.77 -5.71
CA LYS A 39 -28.18 6.30 -5.60
C LYS A 39 -26.90 5.78 -6.26
N LYS A 40 -26.57 6.27 -7.46
CA LYS A 40 -25.35 5.89 -8.17
C LYS A 40 -24.10 6.33 -7.41
N THR A 41 -24.05 7.57 -6.94
CA THR A 41 -22.94 8.10 -6.14
C THR A 41 -22.68 7.26 -4.89
N ASN A 42 -23.73 6.87 -4.17
CA ASN A 42 -23.59 6.01 -2.97
C ASN A 42 -23.07 4.61 -3.30
N GLU A 43 -23.46 4.05 -4.44
CA GLU A 43 -22.95 2.74 -4.90
C GLU A 43 -21.48 2.83 -5.30
N ASP A 44 -21.08 3.88 -6.03
CA ASP A 44 -19.68 4.11 -6.42
C ASP A 44 -18.81 4.33 -5.16
N LYS A 45 -19.30 5.08 -4.16
CA LYS A 45 -18.67 5.25 -2.84
C LYS A 45 -18.42 3.90 -2.15
N ARG A 46 -19.44 3.04 -2.10
CA ARG A 46 -19.37 1.70 -1.48
C ARG A 46 -18.37 0.79 -2.19
N ILE A 47 -18.37 0.80 -3.52
CA ILE A 47 -17.43 0.00 -4.33
C ILE A 47 -16.00 0.49 -4.10
N ALA A 48 -15.77 1.80 -4.12
CA ALA A 48 -14.45 2.40 -3.86
C ALA A 48 -13.90 1.99 -2.49
N LEU A 49 -14.68 2.16 -1.41
CA LEU A 49 -14.27 1.76 -0.07
C LEU A 49 -13.97 0.27 0.03
N SER A 50 -14.82 -0.59 -0.57
CA SER A 50 -14.58 -2.03 -0.60
C SER A 50 -13.27 -2.38 -1.30
N LYS A 51 -12.92 -1.70 -2.38
CA LYS A 51 -11.68 -1.94 -3.12
C LYS A 51 -10.45 -1.43 -2.38
N ILE A 52 -10.57 -0.30 -1.69
CA ILE A 52 -9.52 0.23 -0.81
C ILE A 52 -9.25 -0.75 0.34
N ILE A 53 -10.29 -1.29 0.98
CA ILE A 53 -10.14 -2.29 2.06
C ILE A 53 -9.42 -3.54 1.54
N GLU A 54 -9.88 -4.10 0.43
CA GLU A 54 -9.26 -5.27 -0.20
C GLU A 54 -7.78 -5.02 -0.56
N GLU A 55 -7.46 -3.84 -1.09
CA GLU A 55 -6.10 -3.42 -1.40
C GLU A 55 -5.23 -3.32 -0.14
N MET A 56 -5.75 -2.70 0.92
CA MET A 56 -5.06 -2.57 2.20
C MET A 56 -4.79 -3.93 2.85
N ASP A 57 -5.76 -4.85 2.82
CA ASP A 57 -5.59 -6.21 3.36
C ASP A 57 -4.47 -6.96 2.64
N ASN A 58 -4.45 -6.90 1.30
CA ASN A 58 -3.41 -7.52 0.50
C ASN A 58 -2.04 -6.88 0.76
N ASN A 59 -1.95 -5.55 0.72
CA ASN A 59 -0.69 -4.84 0.97
C ASN A 59 -0.16 -5.08 2.39
N LYS A 60 -1.05 -5.24 3.38
CA LYS A 60 -0.65 -5.58 4.74
C LYS A 60 0.04 -6.96 4.79
N LEU A 61 -0.53 -7.97 4.13
CA LEU A 61 0.09 -9.30 4.05
C LEU A 61 1.48 -9.26 3.40
N GLU A 62 1.62 -8.47 2.34
CA GLU A 62 2.91 -8.25 1.66
C GLU A 62 3.94 -7.60 2.60
N ILE A 63 3.55 -6.58 3.36
CA ILE A 63 4.42 -5.93 4.35
C ILE A 63 4.80 -6.89 5.47
N ASP A 64 3.86 -7.67 5.99
CA ASP A 64 4.12 -8.65 7.04
C ASP A 64 5.22 -9.65 6.59
N SER A 65 5.15 -10.12 5.34
CA SER A 65 6.15 -11.01 4.75
C SER A 65 7.52 -10.34 4.64
N ILE A 66 7.58 -9.13 4.08
CA ILE A 66 8.83 -8.37 3.93
C ILE A 66 9.51 -8.16 5.29
N LEU A 67 8.75 -7.76 6.31
CA LEU A 67 9.30 -7.46 7.63
C LEU A 67 9.91 -8.71 8.27
N ILE A 68 9.25 -9.87 8.16
CA ILE A 68 9.79 -11.15 8.65
C ILE A 68 11.06 -11.52 7.88
N ASN A 69 11.07 -11.39 6.56
CA ASN A 69 12.25 -11.69 5.75
C ASN A 69 13.42 -10.76 6.10
N ASN A 70 13.16 -9.46 6.26
CA ASN A 70 14.17 -8.46 6.63
C ASN A 70 14.77 -8.73 8.00
N GLN A 71 13.94 -9.09 9.00
CA GLN A 71 14.41 -9.48 10.33
C GLN A 71 15.38 -10.67 10.25
N ASN A 72 15.06 -11.68 9.44
CA ASN A 72 15.92 -12.84 9.24
C ASN A 72 17.26 -12.45 8.58
N ILE A 73 17.23 -11.60 7.55
CA ILE A 73 18.43 -11.10 6.87
C ILE A 73 19.30 -10.29 7.84
N LEU A 74 18.71 -9.34 8.57
CA LEU A 74 19.43 -8.49 9.52
C LEU A 74 20.04 -9.32 10.66
N LYS A 75 19.31 -10.32 11.16
CA LYS A 75 19.82 -11.24 12.17
C LYS A 75 21.00 -12.05 11.64
N ALA A 76 20.88 -12.62 10.44
CA ALA A 76 21.97 -13.36 9.81
C ALA A 76 23.21 -12.46 9.61
N TYR A 77 23.03 -11.25 9.11
CA TYR A 77 24.13 -10.31 8.95
C TYR A 77 24.79 -9.98 10.28
N ARG A 78 24.03 -9.67 11.34
CA ARG A 78 24.58 -9.38 12.68
C ARG A 78 25.41 -10.54 13.23
N ASP A 79 24.94 -11.77 13.04
CA ASP A 79 25.64 -12.97 13.51
C ASP A 79 26.96 -13.22 12.76
N TYR A 80 27.04 -12.87 11.46
CA TYR A 80 28.27 -12.98 10.66
C TYR A 80 29.19 -11.75 10.76
N LYS A 81 28.65 -10.57 11.11
CA LYS A 81 29.34 -9.27 11.02
C LYS A 81 30.70 -9.27 11.71
N GLY A 82 30.76 -9.86 12.91
CA GLY A 82 31.98 -9.90 13.72
C GLY A 82 33.10 -10.80 13.17
N PHE A 83 32.82 -11.60 12.14
CA PHE A 83 33.77 -12.55 11.57
C PHE A 83 34.30 -12.15 10.20
N TYR A 84 33.77 -11.09 9.59
CA TYR A 84 34.24 -10.61 8.30
C TYR A 84 35.63 -9.98 8.40
N ASP A 85 36.51 -10.34 7.47
CA ASP A 85 37.89 -9.81 7.35
C ASP A 85 37.90 -8.53 6.50
N GLY A 86 37.19 -7.50 6.96
CA GLY A 86 37.05 -6.19 6.30
C GLY A 86 36.21 -6.19 4.99
N ASN A 87 35.96 -7.35 4.39
CA ASN A 87 35.04 -7.53 3.28
C ASN A 87 34.06 -8.69 3.53
N THR A 88 32.94 -8.70 2.81
CA THR A 88 31.86 -9.70 2.95
C THR A 88 32.14 -11.02 2.24
N SER A 89 33.33 -11.16 1.65
CA SER A 89 33.74 -12.36 0.89
C SER A 89 34.63 -13.30 1.69
N VAL A 90 35.09 -12.88 2.86
CA VAL A 90 35.98 -13.66 3.70
C VAL A 90 35.50 -13.61 5.14
N ILE A 91 35.33 -14.78 5.75
CA ILE A 91 35.10 -14.90 7.19
C ILE A 91 36.24 -15.69 7.83
N LYS A 92 36.64 -15.29 9.03
CA LYS A 92 37.65 -15.98 9.84
C LYS A 92 37.03 -16.44 11.16
N MET A 93 36.91 -17.75 11.35
CA MET A 93 36.30 -18.32 12.55
C MET A 93 36.71 -19.79 12.76
N SER A 94 36.41 -20.34 13.94
CA SER A 94 36.61 -21.77 14.20
C SER A 94 35.59 -22.63 13.42
N PRO A 95 35.94 -23.89 13.05
CA PRO A 95 35.00 -24.81 12.42
C PRO A 95 33.70 -25.04 13.21
N LYS A 96 33.79 -25.03 14.54
CA LYS A 96 32.62 -25.15 15.43
C LYS A 96 31.68 -23.96 15.29
N GLN A 97 32.22 -22.73 15.33
CA GLN A 97 31.42 -21.51 15.11
C GLN A 97 30.80 -21.48 13.71
N PHE A 98 31.58 -21.87 12.69
CA PHE A 98 31.10 -21.93 11.32
C PHE A 98 29.94 -22.92 11.17
N SER A 99 30.07 -24.13 11.72
CA SER A 99 28.99 -25.12 11.70
C SER A 99 27.73 -24.64 12.42
N LEU A 100 27.87 -23.88 13.52
CA LEU A 100 26.74 -23.31 14.25
C LEU A 100 26.04 -22.23 13.43
N LEU A 101 26.79 -21.27 12.87
CA LEU A 101 26.23 -20.21 12.03
C LEU A 101 25.59 -20.75 10.75
N LYS A 102 26.20 -21.76 10.12
CA LYS A 102 25.64 -22.43 8.95
C LYS A 102 24.36 -23.19 9.28
N LYS A 103 24.22 -23.73 10.50
CA LYS A 103 22.97 -24.36 10.93
C LYS A 103 21.86 -23.33 11.16
N MET A 104 22.20 -22.15 11.71
CA MET A 104 21.23 -21.08 11.97
C MET A 104 20.81 -20.34 10.69
N HIS A 105 21.75 -20.13 9.77
CA HIS A 105 21.58 -19.34 8.55
C HIS A 105 22.14 -20.12 7.34
N PRO A 106 21.47 -21.18 6.89
CA PRO A 106 22.02 -22.17 5.94
C PRO A 106 22.42 -21.57 4.60
N ASP A 107 21.75 -20.53 4.11
CA ASP A 107 22.05 -19.97 2.78
C ASP A 107 22.75 -18.63 2.81
N PHE A 108 22.94 -18.02 3.98
CA PHE A 108 23.45 -16.65 4.09
C PHE A 108 24.90 -16.50 3.63
N PHE A 109 25.77 -17.47 3.93
CA PHE A 109 27.15 -17.48 3.44
C PHE A 109 27.47 -18.78 2.70
N ARG A 110 27.89 -18.65 1.44
CA ARG A 110 28.25 -19.77 0.56
C ARG A 110 29.76 -19.86 0.44
N VAL A 111 30.33 -20.90 1.03
CA VAL A 111 31.77 -21.17 0.99
C VAL A 111 32.15 -21.68 -0.39
N LYS A 112 33.20 -21.09 -0.96
CA LYS A 112 33.85 -21.54 -2.19
C LYS A 112 35.11 -22.33 -1.87
N ASP A 113 35.90 -21.85 -0.90
CA ASP A 113 37.15 -22.47 -0.48
C ASP A 113 37.47 -22.15 0.98
N SER A 114 38.37 -22.91 1.60
CA SER A 114 38.78 -22.71 2.99
C SER A 114 40.26 -23.00 3.19
N THR A 115 40.95 -22.12 3.91
CA THR A 115 42.36 -22.30 4.27
C THR A 115 42.51 -22.28 5.79
N ALA A 116 43.09 -23.33 6.35
CA ALA A 116 43.44 -23.36 7.77
C ALA A 116 44.53 -22.33 8.07
N THR A 117 44.43 -21.68 9.23
CA THR A 117 45.44 -20.74 9.73
C THR A 117 46.13 -21.31 10.97
N ASP A 118 47.37 -20.88 11.21
CA ASP A 118 48.24 -21.42 12.27
C ASP A 118 47.70 -21.20 13.69
N ASP A 119 46.72 -20.31 13.86
CA ASP A 119 46.04 -19.97 15.10
C ASP A 119 44.83 -20.87 15.42
N GLY A 120 44.63 -21.96 14.66
CA GLY A 120 43.50 -22.89 14.85
C GLY A 120 42.16 -22.35 14.31
N LEU A 121 42.19 -21.22 13.62
CA LEU A 121 41.05 -20.68 12.88
C LEU A 121 41.08 -21.17 11.42
N VAL A 122 39.97 -20.96 10.73
CA VAL A 122 39.87 -21.23 9.29
C VAL A 122 39.38 -19.96 8.62
N ARG A 123 40.05 -19.60 7.53
CA ARG A 123 39.63 -18.52 6.63
C ARG A 123 38.76 -19.15 5.55
N TYR A 124 37.46 -18.84 5.57
CA TYR A 124 36.51 -19.29 4.55
C TYR A 124 36.33 -18.18 3.51
N ASN A 125 36.69 -18.47 2.27
CA ASN A 125 36.44 -17.61 1.13
C ASN A 125 35.10 -17.99 0.51
N GLY A 126 34.24 -17.02 0.28
CA GLY A 126 32.88 -17.27 -0.17
C GLY A 126 32.16 -16.00 -0.59
N THR A 127 30.84 -16.09 -0.62
CA THR A 127 29.96 -14.97 -0.94
C THR A 127 28.76 -14.97 -0.01
N THR A 128 28.41 -13.80 0.50
CA THR A 128 27.11 -13.59 1.15
C THR A 128 26.00 -13.64 0.11
N TYR A 129 24.93 -14.38 0.40
CA TYR A 129 23.72 -14.46 -0.39
C TYR A 129 22.55 -13.96 0.43
N VAL A 130 21.87 -12.93 -0.07
CA VAL A 130 20.68 -12.34 0.54
C VAL A 130 19.49 -12.64 -0.34
N ASN A 131 18.47 -13.30 0.21
CA ASN A 131 17.21 -13.53 -0.47
C ASN A 131 16.22 -12.42 -0.09
N LEU A 132 16.31 -11.30 -0.81
CA LEU A 132 15.42 -10.18 -0.57
C LEU A 132 14.05 -10.43 -1.22
N GLU A 133 12.98 -10.37 -0.43
CA GLU A 133 11.61 -10.32 -0.95
C GLU A 133 11.32 -8.92 -1.46
N ILE A 134 11.02 -8.81 -2.75
CA ILE A 134 10.68 -7.55 -3.42
C ILE A 134 9.23 -7.67 -3.87
N THR A 135 8.36 -6.88 -3.24
CA THR A 135 6.94 -6.82 -3.60
C THR A 135 6.53 -5.40 -3.99
N THR A 136 5.32 -5.27 -4.51
CA THR A 136 4.74 -3.98 -4.90
C THR A 136 3.48 -3.74 -4.09
N LEU A 137 3.46 -2.62 -3.37
CA LEU A 137 2.28 -2.14 -2.65
C LEU A 137 1.40 -1.36 -3.61
N THR A 138 0.30 -1.97 -4.05
CA THR A 138 -0.61 -1.35 -5.02
C THR A 138 -1.34 -0.14 -4.41
N GLU A 139 -1.55 0.89 -5.22
CA GLU A 139 -2.39 2.07 -4.92
C GLU A 139 -3.49 2.26 -5.98
N ILE A 140 -3.81 1.21 -6.73
CA ILE A 140 -4.79 1.23 -7.82
C ILE A 140 -6.17 1.61 -7.31
N ALA A 141 -6.60 1.06 -6.17
CA ALA A 141 -7.92 1.35 -5.62
C ALA A 141 -8.05 2.82 -5.23
N TRP A 142 -7.03 3.38 -4.56
CA TRP A 142 -6.99 4.79 -4.21
C TRP A 142 -6.92 5.72 -5.42
N ASN A 143 -6.00 5.44 -6.34
CA ASN A 143 -5.83 6.23 -7.57
C ASN A 143 -7.10 6.21 -8.43
N THR A 144 -7.80 5.08 -8.50
CA THR A 144 -9.08 4.98 -9.20
C THR A 144 -10.15 5.82 -8.51
N THR A 145 -10.23 5.75 -7.19
CA THR A 145 -11.19 6.50 -6.37
C THR A 145 -11.03 8.02 -6.54
N THR A 146 -9.79 8.50 -6.55
CA THR A 146 -9.48 9.93 -6.77
C THR A 146 -9.69 10.35 -8.22
N THR A 147 -9.26 9.52 -9.19
CA THR A 147 -9.43 9.80 -10.64
C THR A 147 -10.90 9.88 -11.04
N LEU A 148 -11.75 9.02 -10.47
CA LEU A 148 -13.19 9.02 -10.72
C LEU A 148 -13.94 10.06 -9.88
N ASN A 149 -13.24 10.91 -9.10
CA ASN A 149 -13.82 11.91 -8.19
C ASN A 149 -14.76 11.33 -7.11
N VAL A 150 -14.71 10.03 -6.86
CA VAL A 150 -15.51 9.37 -5.80
C VAL A 150 -15.01 9.82 -4.41
N SER A 151 -13.74 10.21 -4.31
CA SER A 151 -13.15 10.78 -3.08
C SER A 151 -13.91 12.00 -2.55
N ASN A 152 -14.59 12.78 -3.40
CA ASN A 152 -15.36 13.95 -2.95
C ASN A 152 -16.56 13.58 -2.07
N GLU A 153 -16.97 12.31 -2.10
CA GLU A 153 -18.06 11.79 -1.27
C GLU A 153 -17.60 11.32 0.11
N PHE A 154 -16.28 11.29 0.35
CA PHE A 154 -15.72 10.98 1.65
C PHE A 154 -15.62 12.25 2.50
N ASN A 155 -15.83 12.10 3.81
CA ASN A 155 -15.59 13.22 4.72
C ASN A 155 -14.09 13.56 4.80
N TYR A 156 -13.81 14.78 5.25
CA TYR A 156 -12.45 15.31 5.27
C TYR A 156 -11.48 14.48 6.13
N GLU A 157 -11.95 13.97 7.26
CA GLU A 157 -11.14 13.14 8.17
C GLU A 157 -10.69 11.85 7.48
N CYS A 158 -11.62 11.14 6.83
CA CYS A 158 -11.29 9.93 6.06
C CYS A 158 -10.33 10.22 4.90
N LEU A 159 -10.53 11.32 4.17
CA LEU A 159 -9.62 11.71 3.09
C LEU A 159 -8.20 11.96 3.58
N TYR A 160 -8.08 12.65 4.71
CA TYR A 160 -6.79 12.93 5.32
C TYR A 160 -6.09 11.65 5.79
N GLU A 161 -6.83 10.75 6.45
CA GLU A 161 -6.28 9.46 6.91
C GLU A 161 -5.83 8.59 5.74
N LEU A 162 -6.64 8.45 4.69
CA LEU A 162 -6.29 7.69 3.49
C LEU A 162 -5.07 8.29 2.78
N GLU A 163 -5.06 9.60 2.55
CA GLU A 163 -3.93 10.23 1.88
C GLU A 163 -2.63 10.12 2.70
N SER A 164 -2.71 10.27 4.03
CA SER A 164 -1.57 10.03 4.91
C SER A 164 -1.05 8.59 4.83
N LEU A 165 -1.96 7.61 4.86
CA LEU A 165 -1.65 6.19 4.73
C LEU A 165 -0.96 5.86 3.41
N TYR A 166 -1.51 6.31 2.27
CA TYR A 166 -0.91 6.06 0.96
C TYR A 166 0.41 6.81 0.78
N ASN A 167 0.58 7.98 1.40
CA ASN A 167 1.89 8.65 1.43
C ASN A 167 2.95 7.84 2.19
N LEU A 168 2.59 7.24 3.33
CA LEU A 168 3.48 6.34 4.05
C LEU A 168 3.78 5.07 3.24
N GLN A 169 2.77 4.49 2.59
CA GLN A 169 2.93 3.34 1.68
C GLN A 169 3.96 3.63 0.58
N ARG A 170 3.86 4.79 -0.09
CA ARG A 170 4.82 5.20 -1.12
C ARG A 170 6.24 5.32 -0.57
N ARG A 171 6.41 5.82 0.66
CA ARG A 171 7.74 5.88 1.31
C ARG A 171 8.31 4.49 1.56
N VAL A 172 7.48 3.56 2.03
CA VAL A 172 7.87 2.15 2.22
C VAL A 172 8.27 1.51 0.89
N GLN A 173 7.48 1.69 -0.17
CA GLN A 173 7.81 1.20 -1.51
C GLN A 173 9.16 1.74 -2.00
N ASN A 174 9.43 3.03 -1.80
CA ASN A 174 10.72 3.61 -2.17
C ASN A 174 11.91 2.96 -1.44
N GLU A 175 11.75 2.59 -0.17
CA GLU A 175 12.81 1.88 0.57
C GLU A 175 12.98 0.43 0.11
N ILE A 176 11.88 -0.25 -0.27
CA ILE A 176 11.94 -1.57 -0.92
C ILE A 176 12.76 -1.47 -2.21
N ASP A 177 12.48 -0.47 -3.06
CA ASP A 177 13.19 -0.28 -4.33
C ASP A 177 14.68 0.04 -4.11
N LYS A 178 15.01 0.88 -3.11
CA LYS A 178 16.40 1.16 -2.72
C LYS A 178 17.12 -0.10 -2.25
N SER A 179 16.46 -0.95 -1.47
CA SER A 179 17.06 -2.20 -0.99
C SER A 179 17.40 -3.15 -2.14
N ALA A 180 16.53 -3.25 -3.15
CA ALA A 180 16.82 -4.00 -4.36
C ALA A 180 18.04 -3.43 -5.10
N ASN A 181 18.14 -2.10 -5.21
CA ASN A 181 19.28 -1.45 -5.86
C ASN A 181 20.61 -1.65 -5.10
N ALA A 182 20.61 -1.52 -3.77
CA ALA A 182 21.79 -1.76 -2.94
C ALA A 182 22.27 -3.22 -3.06
N LEU A 183 21.33 -4.17 -3.10
CA LEU A 183 21.64 -5.58 -3.32
C LEU A 183 22.28 -5.82 -4.71
N GLN A 184 21.74 -5.19 -5.76
CA GLN A 184 22.31 -5.29 -7.12
C GLN A 184 23.74 -4.74 -7.19
N LYS A 185 24.02 -3.64 -6.49
CA LYS A 185 25.35 -3.02 -6.40
C LYS A 185 26.31 -3.77 -5.46
N ARG A 186 25.82 -4.77 -4.72
CA ARG A 186 26.57 -5.55 -3.70
C ARG A 186 27.04 -4.70 -2.52
N GLU A 187 26.32 -3.62 -2.22
CA GLU A 187 26.60 -2.70 -1.11
C GLU A 187 25.91 -3.21 0.16
N LEU A 188 26.48 -4.27 0.78
CA LEU A 188 25.79 -4.99 1.86
C LEU A 188 25.53 -4.10 3.10
N GLU A 189 26.46 -3.23 3.48
CA GLU A 189 26.25 -2.34 4.64
C GLU A 189 25.12 -1.33 4.39
N GLU A 190 25.09 -0.73 3.20
CA GLU A 190 24.01 0.17 2.78
C GLU A 190 22.67 -0.57 2.76
N LEU A 191 22.65 -1.80 2.23
CA LEU A 191 21.45 -2.65 2.27
C LEU A 191 20.96 -2.84 3.71
N MET A 192 21.83 -3.16 4.68
CA MET A 192 21.40 -3.35 6.06
C MET A 192 20.80 -2.07 6.67
N HIS A 193 21.39 -0.91 6.39
CA HIS A 193 20.83 0.37 6.85
C HIS A 193 19.44 0.64 6.25
N ILE A 194 19.25 0.35 4.96
CA ILE A 194 17.94 0.48 4.32
C ILE A 194 16.94 -0.50 4.95
N LEU A 195 17.31 -1.75 5.20
CA LEU A 195 16.42 -2.74 5.81
C LEU A 195 16.02 -2.36 7.25
N GLU A 196 16.93 -1.81 8.05
CA GLU A 196 16.60 -1.30 9.40
C GLU A 196 15.62 -0.13 9.36
N PHE A 197 15.76 0.77 8.39
CA PHE A 197 14.82 1.87 8.21
C PHE A 197 13.46 1.37 7.69
N LEU A 198 13.48 0.39 6.77
CA LEU A 198 12.28 -0.27 6.25
C LEU A 198 11.51 -1.01 7.35
N GLU A 199 12.17 -1.60 8.36
CA GLU A 199 11.48 -2.18 9.53
C GLU A 199 10.66 -1.14 10.29
N GLN A 200 11.20 0.06 10.48
CA GLN A 200 10.52 1.14 11.21
C GLN A 200 9.32 1.68 10.42
N LEU A 201 9.51 1.98 9.14
CA LEU A 201 8.43 2.48 8.29
C LEU A 201 7.36 1.43 8.05
N GLY A 202 7.75 0.17 7.81
CA GLY A 202 6.81 -0.93 7.62
C GLY A 202 5.94 -1.17 8.86
N SER A 203 6.52 -1.10 10.05
CA SER A 203 5.76 -1.21 11.31
C SER A 203 4.73 -0.08 11.47
N GLN A 204 5.12 1.16 11.16
CA GLN A 204 4.21 2.31 11.16
C GLN A 204 3.09 2.15 10.12
N LEU A 205 3.40 1.58 8.95
CA LEU A 205 2.43 1.34 7.90
C LEU A 205 1.43 0.24 8.31
N GLN A 206 1.89 -0.84 8.94
CA GLN A 206 1.01 -1.86 9.51
C GLN A 206 0.02 -1.29 10.53
N GLU A 207 0.49 -0.39 11.41
CA GLU A 207 -0.36 0.30 12.38
C GLU A 207 -1.34 1.25 11.70
N SER A 208 -0.90 1.94 10.65
CA SER A 208 -1.76 2.82 9.85
C SER A 208 -2.86 2.03 9.13
N TYR A 209 -2.55 0.87 8.53
CA TYR A 209 -3.56 -0.03 7.95
C TYR A 209 -4.58 -0.46 9.01
N ASN A 210 -4.12 -0.92 10.18
CA ASN A 210 -5.01 -1.37 11.26
C ASN A 210 -5.93 -0.25 11.77
N THR A 211 -5.41 0.98 11.86
CA THR A 211 -6.18 2.14 12.30
C THR A 211 -7.22 2.52 11.26
N MET A 212 -6.82 2.64 10.00
CA MET A 212 -7.72 2.97 8.91
C MET A 212 -8.82 1.92 8.75
N GLN A 213 -8.52 0.63 8.89
CA GLN A 213 -9.54 -0.44 8.84
C GLN A 213 -10.62 -0.31 9.92
N LYS A 214 -10.27 0.19 11.11
CA LYS A 214 -11.26 0.45 12.18
C LYS A 214 -12.12 1.67 11.87
N ASN A 215 -11.53 2.67 11.22
CA ASN A 215 -12.15 3.97 10.96
C ASN A 215 -12.86 4.03 9.61
N ILE A 216 -12.63 3.10 8.68
CA ILE A 216 -13.12 3.19 7.29
C ILE A 216 -14.64 3.21 7.17
N ASN A 217 -15.34 2.59 8.13
CA ASN A 217 -16.81 2.64 8.21
C ASN A 217 -17.33 4.04 8.54
N ASN A 218 -16.49 4.89 9.13
CA ASN A 218 -16.80 6.29 9.44
C ASN A 218 -16.52 7.22 8.27
N CYS A 219 -16.10 6.73 7.09
CA CYS A 219 -15.94 7.52 5.86
C CYS A 219 -17.27 8.01 5.26
N SER A 220 -18.38 7.89 6.00
CA SER A 220 -19.71 8.37 5.61
C SER A 220 -19.84 9.87 5.69
#